data_AF-A0A7X8HUN1-F1
#
_entry.id   AF-A0A7X8HUN1-F1
#
_cell.length_a   1.000
_cell.length_b   1.000
_cell.length_c   1.000
_cell.angle_alpha   90.00
_cell.angle_beta   90.00
_cell.angle_gamma   90.00
#
_symmetry.space_group_name_H-M   'P 1'
#
loop_
_entity.id
_entity.type
_entity.pdbx_description
1 polymer ?
#
loop_
_entity_poly.entity_id
_entity_poly.type
_entity_poly.pdbx_seq_one_letter_code
_entity_poly.pdbx_strand_id
1 'polypeptide(L)' 'MRFFYHTCLYCGKGINPERLQVLPETRICKECAETSGSDLVLPRKEVGMDPETYRDLLGAIRS' A
#
# COMPACT_ATOMS: atom_id res chain seq x y z
N MET A 1 -15.11 20.01 -13.65
CA MET A 1 -14.42 18.94 -12.91
C MET A 1 -15.03 18.86 -11.52
N ARG A 2 -15.79 17.80 -11.21
CA ARG A 2 -16.33 17.58 -9.86
C ARG A 2 -15.27 16.82 -9.07
N PHE A 3 -14.50 17.53 -8.26
CA PHE A 3 -13.61 16.90 -7.30
C PHE A 3 -14.48 16.40 -6.14
N PHE A 4 -14.87 15.12 -6.18
CA PHE A 4 -15.39 14.46 -4.98
C PHE A 4 -14.19 14.26 -4.07
N TYR A 5 -13.94 15.24 -3.20
CA TYR A 5 -12.85 15.15 -2.23
C TYR A 5 -13.23 14.02 -1.27
N HIS A 6 -12.58 12.87 -1.42
CA HIS A 6 -12.61 11.83 -0.40
C HIS A 6 -12.06 12.48 0.87
N THR A 7 -12.95 12.79 1.81
CA THR A 7 -12.60 13.33 3.11
C THR A 7 -12.17 12.18 4.01
N CYS A 8 -11.19 12.44 4.85
CA CYS A 8 -10.71 11.47 5.83
C CYS A 8 -11.81 11.19 6.85
N LEU A 9 -12.11 9.91 7.09
CA LEU A 9 -13.12 9.49 8.08
C LEU A 9 -12.76 9.86 9.52
N TYR A 10 -11.48 10.09 9.83
CA TYR A 10 -11.02 10.33 11.20
C TYR A 10 -10.92 11.82 11.54
N CYS A 11 -10.40 12.64 10.61
CA CYS A 11 -10.17 14.06 10.87
C CYS A 11 -11.01 15.00 10.00
N GLY A 12 -11.78 14.47 9.05
CA GLY A 12 -12.62 15.26 8.14
C GLY A 12 -11.85 16.08 7.09
N LYS A 13 -10.51 16.12 7.15
CA LYS A 13 -9.68 16.81 6.15
C LYS A 13 -9.75 16.11 4.79
N GLY A 14 -9.56 16.85 3.70
CA GLY A 14 -9.41 16.26 2.37
C GLY A 14 -8.20 15.33 2.30
N ILE A 15 -8.35 14.16 1.67
CA ILE A 15 -7.23 13.25 1.42
C ILE A 15 -6.40 13.79 0.25
N ASN A 16 -5.07 13.73 0.37
CA ASN A 16 -4.15 14.16 -0.68
C ASN A 16 -4.48 13.40 -2.00
N PRO A 17 -4.70 14.09 -3.13
CA PRO A 17 -4.98 13.45 -4.41
C PRO A 17 -3.88 12.49 -4.87
N GLU A 18 -2.60 12.76 -4.60
CA GLU A 18 -1.48 11.88 -4.94
C GLU A 18 -1.59 10.53 -4.20
N ARG A 19 -2.06 10.57 -2.95
CA ARG A 19 -2.33 9.35 -2.17
C ARG A 19 -3.50 8.57 -2.77
N LEU A 20 -4.56 9.24 -3.22
CA LEU A 20 -5.71 8.60 -3.87
C LEU A 20 -5.34 8.00 -5.25
N GLN A 21 -4.33 8.54 -5.94
CA GLN A 21 -3.84 7.94 -7.19
C GLN A 21 -3.17 6.59 -6.95
N VAL A 22 -2.42 6.45 -5.84
CA VAL A 22 -1.72 5.20 -5.49
C VAL A 22 -2.64 4.22 -4.75
N LEU A 23 -3.48 4.75 -3.86
CA LEU A 23 -4.37 3.99 -2.99
C LEU A 23 -5.81 4.52 -3.15
N PRO A 24 -6.49 4.22 -4.27
CA PRO A 24 -7.81 4.78 -4.57
C PRO A 24 -8.90 4.35 -3.58
N GLU A 25 -8.70 3.23 -2.89
CA GLU A 25 -9.66 2.70 -1.93
C GLU A 25 -9.49 3.25 -0.51
N THR A 26 -8.44 4.06 -0.24
CA THR A 26 -8.20 4.58 1.11
C THR A 26 -9.23 5.65 1.48
N ARG A 27 -9.76 5.55 2.69
CA ARG A 27 -10.75 6.48 3.25
C ARG A 27 -10.16 7.36 4.36
N ILE A 28 -8.85 7.25 4.59
CA ILE A 28 -8.14 8.01 5.62
C ILE A 28 -6.92 8.74 5.05
N CYS A 29 -6.61 9.89 5.63
CA CYS A 29 -5.42 10.65 5.27
C CYS A 29 -4.15 9.99 5.84
N LYS A 30 -2.98 10.40 5.32
CA LYS A 30 -1.67 9.92 5.76
C LYS A 30 -1.47 10.09 7.27
N GLU A 31 -1.78 11.27 7.80
CA GLU A 31 -1.60 11.59 9.24
C GLU A 31 -2.39 10.62 10.14
N CYS A 32 -3.65 10.35 9.79
CA CYS A 32 -4.46 9.40 10.54
C CYS A 32 -3.96 7.97 10.37
N ALA A 33 -3.60 7.57 9.15
CA ALA A 33 -3.06 6.23 8.88
C ALA A 33 -1.77 5.93 9.65
N GLU A 34 -0.91 6.93 9.87
CA GLU A 34 0.32 6.80 10.67
C GLU A 34 0.04 6.55 12.16
N THR A 35 -1.11 7.01 12.65
CA THR A 35 -1.48 6.89 14.08
C THR A 35 -2.35 5.67 14.36
N SER A 36 -3.38 5.43 13.53
CA SER A 36 -4.39 4.38 13.74
C SER A 36 -4.16 3.11 12.92
N GLY A 37 -3.17 3.13 12.01
CA GLY A 37 -3.00 2.09 10.99
C GLY A 37 -3.84 2.33 9.74
N SER A 38 -3.52 1.58 8.68
CA SER A 38 -4.20 1.67 7.38
C SER A 38 -5.61 1.09 7.42
N ASP A 39 -6.55 1.73 6.74
CA ASP A 39 -7.92 1.23 6.58
C ASP A 39 -8.07 0.16 5.49
N LEU A 40 -6.99 -0.11 4.76
CA LEU A 40 -6.94 -1.08 3.68
C LEU A 40 -6.67 -2.49 4.21
N VAL A 41 -7.54 -3.43 3.84
CA VAL A 41 -7.33 -4.86 4.07
C VAL A 41 -6.66 -5.44 2.83
N LEU A 42 -5.33 -5.47 2.83
CA LEU A 42 -4.58 -6.08 1.75
C LEU A 42 -4.45 -7.60 2.00
N PRO A 43 -4.71 -8.45 0.99
CA PRO A 43 -4.41 -9.87 1.12
C PRO A 43 -2.92 -10.04 1.37
N ARG A 44 -2.55 -10.94 2.28
CA ARG A 44 -1.16 -11.34 2.45
C ARG A 44 -0.68 -11.89 1.12
N LYS A 45 0.17 -11.13 0.42
CA LYS A 45 0.90 -11.67 -0.74
C LYS A 45 1.85 -12.72 -0.19
N GLU A 46 1.66 -13.97 -0.60
CA GLU A 46 2.65 -15.02 -0.33
C GLU A 46 3.95 -14.58 -1.02
N VAL A 47 4.97 -14.25 -0.22
CA VAL A 47 6.32 -14.04 -0.73
C VAL A 47 6.90 -15.43 -0.97
N GLY A 48 6.48 -16.05 -2.06
CA GLY A 48 7.06 -17.27 -2.59
C GLY A 48 8.06 -16.89 -3.67
N MET A 49 9.34 -17.21 -3.46
CA MET A 49 10.29 -17.33 -4.56
C MET A 49 10.17 -18.75 -5.08
N ASP A 50 10.09 -18.94 -6.40
CA ASP A 50 10.08 -20.30 -6.90
C ASP A 50 11.41 -20.99 -6.50
N PRO A 51 11.38 -22.29 -6.15
CA PRO A 51 12.56 -22.98 -5.66
C PRO A 51 13.74 -23.04 -6.65
N GLU A 52 13.46 -22.95 -7.96
CA GLU A 52 14.48 -22.98 -9.02
C GLU A 52 15.22 -21.64 -9.05
N THR A 53 14.51 -20.50 -9.02
CA THR A 53 15.15 -19.18 -8.94
C THR A 53 15.92 -19.01 -7.62
N TYR A 54 15.43 -19.56 -6.51
CA TYR A 54 16.21 -19.57 -5.25
C TYR A 54 17.52 -20.34 -5.39
N ARG A 55 17.51 -21.48 -6.07
CA ARG A 55 18.70 -22.30 -6.33
C ARG A 55 19.67 -21.59 -7.27
N ASP A 56 19.18 -20.93 -8.31
CA ASP A 56 20.02 -20.19 -9.26
C ASP A 56 20.75 -19.04 -8.58
N LEU A 57 20.06 -18.28 -7.72
CA LEU A 57 20.71 -17.24 -6.91
C LEU A 57 21.78 -17.83 -6.00
N LEU A 58 21.54 -18.96 -5.34
CA LEU A 58 22.55 -19.62 -4.51
C LEU A 58 23.73 -20.17 -5.32
N GLY A 59 23.49 -20.64 -6.54
CA GLY A 59 24.53 -21.11 -7.47
C GLY A 59 25.44 -19.96 -7.93
N ALA A 60 24.87 -18.79 -8.20
CA ALA A 60 25.60 -17.61 -8.67
C ALA A 60 26.61 -17.04 -7.66
N ILE A 61 26.41 -17.29 -6.35
CA ILE A 61 27.30 -16.80 -5.27
C ILE A 61 28.53 -17.71 -5.09
N ARG A 62 28.53 -18.90 -5.70
CA ARG A 62 29.60 -19.91 -5.56
C ARG A 62 30.59 -19.94 -6.73
N SER A 63 30.59 -18.92 -7.59
CA SER A 63 31.51 -18.75 -8.72
C SER A 63 32.73 -17.90 -8.37
#